data_AF-A0A927Z601-F1
#
_entry.id   AF-A0A927Z601-F1
#
_cell.length_a   1.000
_cell.length_b   1.000
_cell.length_c   1.000
_cell.angle_alpha   90.00
_cell.angle_beta   90.00
_cell.angle_gamma   90.00
#
_symmetry.space_group_name_H-M   'P 1'
#
loop_
_entity.id
_entity.type
_entity.pdbx_description
1 polymer ?
#
loop_
_entity_poly.entity_id
_entity_poly.type
_entity_poly.pdbx_seq_one_letter_code
_entity_poly.pdbx_strand_id
1 'polypeptide(L)'
;MRCKRILFLIGIFVFLYPSISGWWNSFHQSLVISRYGERIGQIDQDTYGEWKEEAVLYNKKIEKKFMGAMSEKEKAEYESVFDIYEDGLIGYIEIPAIDVKLPFYHGTDESVLQIGAGHMEGTSFPVGSVNSHCILSGHRGLPSAKLFTDLNHLKKGDIFRICILNEKYYYGIYEIRTVLPEETNLLQIEKGKDLCTLVTCTPYGINSHRLLVCGIRVEKGEEMEQIEERFNDHQIDRNETMERKGKNAAKWFVLCLLVVFFFLSSKGEVRAEEKTDFLEESMAADEKTYDLEIQYKFPGVIFSLCKIEGEYDMDYLKPEKSGKTDWKGQILFEDLPKGRYVVWGEEHREKESRYMPVVAEISVPVENGVGTGKIRITPKYETIPEETTTEEHLDLEKVLPQTGQSWRLVLVLTFLGAFLLILAGLNGFKD
;
A
#
# COMPACT_ATOMS: atom_id res chain seq x y z
N MET A 1 -0.54 17.28 -28.58
CA MET A 1 0.35 16.14 -28.25
C MET A 1 1.10 16.29 -26.92
N ARG A 2 1.62 17.47 -26.54
CA ARG A 2 2.35 17.65 -25.26
C ARG A 2 1.52 17.37 -23.99
N CYS A 3 0.25 17.78 -23.91
CA CYS A 3 -0.58 17.50 -22.73
C CYS A 3 -0.88 16.01 -22.50
N LYS A 4 -1.11 15.23 -23.57
CA LYS A 4 -1.35 13.78 -23.45
C LYS A 4 -0.13 13.03 -22.89
N ARG A 5 1.08 13.48 -23.25
CA ARG A 5 2.34 12.93 -22.75
C ARG A 5 2.56 13.23 -21.26
N ILE A 6 2.21 14.43 -20.81
CA ILE A 6 2.28 14.82 -19.40
C ILE A 6 1.31 14.01 -18.55
N LEU A 7 0.07 13.85 -19.02
CA LEU A 7 -0.95 13.04 -18.33
C LEU A 7 -0.53 11.57 -18.19
N PHE A 8 0.08 10.99 -19.23
CA PHE A 8 0.62 9.63 -19.18
C PHE A 8 1.74 9.47 -18.14
N LEU A 9 2.68 10.42 -18.09
CA LEU A 9 3.76 10.41 -17.09
C LEU A 9 3.22 10.56 -15.67
N ILE A 10 2.25 11.45 -15.45
CA ILE A 10 1.57 11.60 -14.15
C ILE A 10 0.91 10.27 -13.75
N GLY A 11 0.23 9.59 -14.67
CA GLY A 11 -0.37 8.28 -14.43
C GLY A 11 0.64 7.23 -13.97
N ILE A 12 1.82 7.17 -14.60
CA ILE A 12 2.91 6.28 -14.19
C ILE A 12 3.39 6.61 -12.77
N PHE A 13 3.61 7.88 -12.46
CA PHE A 13 4.06 8.28 -11.12
C PHE A 13 3.03 7.94 -10.03
N VAL A 14 1.74 8.18 -10.29
CA VAL A 14 0.65 7.83 -9.36
C VAL A 14 0.57 6.30 -9.17
N PHE A 15 0.70 5.52 -10.24
CA PHE A 15 0.69 4.06 -10.17
C PHE A 15 1.90 3.49 -9.40
N LEU A 16 3.09 4.06 -9.61
CA LEU A 16 4.31 3.59 -8.96
C LEU A 16 4.47 4.10 -7.53
N TYR A 17 3.79 5.19 -7.15
CA TYR A 17 3.95 5.85 -5.85
C TYR A 17 3.81 4.88 -4.66
N PRO A 18 2.76 4.05 -4.53
CA PRO A 18 2.63 3.14 -3.38
C PRO A 18 3.77 2.13 -3.27
N SER A 19 4.26 1.61 -4.40
CA SER A 19 5.37 0.64 -4.41
C SER A 19 6.69 1.30 -4.02
N ILE A 20 6.97 2.49 -4.55
CA ILE A 20 8.18 3.24 -4.25
C ILE A 20 8.15 3.74 -2.79
N SER A 21 7.03 4.30 -2.34
CA SER A 21 6.85 4.80 -0.97
C SER A 21 6.99 3.67 0.05
N GLY A 22 6.35 2.51 -0.19
CA GLY A 22 6.48 1.35 0.69
C GLY A 22 7.90 0.78 0.77
N TRP A 23 8.61 0.72 -0.37
CA TRP A 23 10.01 0.32 -0.41
C TRP A 23 10.92 1.32 0.33
N TRP A 24 10.74 2.61 0.08
CA TRP A 24 11.48 3.69 0.73
C TRP A 24 11.28 3.68 2.25
N ASN A 25 10.05 3.50 2.71
CA ASN A 25 9.74 3.40 4.13
C ASN A 25 10.39 2.17 4.78
N SER A 26 10.32 1.01 4.13
CA SER A 26 10.96 -0.22 4.62
C SER A 26 12.48 -0.07 4.69
N PHE A 27 13.07 0.65 3.74
CA PHE A 27 14.50 0.98 3.74
C PHE A 27 14.86 1.92 4.90
N HIS A 28 14.10 2.99 5.12
CA HIS A 28 14.34 3.90 6.24
C HIS A 28 14.23 3.20 7.61
N GLN A 29 13.21 2.37 7.81
CA GLN A 29 13.04 1.59 9.05
C GLN A 29 14.23 0.63 9.25
N SER A 30 14.70 -0.01 8.18
CA SER A 30 15.89 -0.87 8.23
C SER A 30 17.15 -0.08 8.60
N LEU A 31 17.30 1.15 8.10
CA LEU A 31 18.43 2.03 8.42
C LEU A 31 18.43 2.45 9.89
N VAL A 32 17.27 2.83 10.45
CA VAL A 32 17.14 3.16 11.88
C VAL A 32 17.57 1.97 12.74
N ILE A 33 17.08 0.77 12.42
CA ILE A 33 17.40 -0.45 13.17
C ILE A 33 18.88 -0.85 13.00
N SER A 34 19.45 -0.68 11.82
CA SER A 34 20.88 -0.92 11.58
C SER A 34 21.75 0.01 12.42
N ARG A 35 21.44 1.31 12.41
CA ARG A 35 22.15 2.30 13.24
C ARG A 35 22.03 1.99 14.72
N TYR A 36 20.86 1.59 15.17
CA TYR A 36 20.63 1.12 16.54
C TYR A 36 21.54 -0.06 16.89
N GLY A 37 21.64 -1.07 16.01
CA GLY A 37 22.52 -2.22 16.20
C GLY A 37 24.01 -1.85 16.24
N GLU A 38 24.49 -1.00 15.33
CA GLU A 38 25.88 -0.51 15.32
C GLU A 38 26.23 0.24 16.60
N ARG A 39 25.30 1.07 17.06
CA ARG A 39 25.38 1.90 18.26
C ARG A 39 25.48 1.05 19.53
N ILE A 40 24.62 0.04 19.66
CA ILE A 40 24.65 -0.88 20.82
C ILE A 40 25.86 -1.79 20.82
N GLY A 41 26.39 -2.16 19.65
CA GLY A 41 27.61 -2.97 19.55
C GLY A 41 28.86 -2.31 20.15
N GLN A 42 28.79 -1.01 20.47
CA GLN A 42 29.87 -0.23 21.09
C GLN A 42 29.70 -0.04 22.61
N ILE A 43 28.58 -0.48 23.18
CA ILE A 43 28.23 -0.29 24.60
C ILE A 43 28.78 -1.46 25.42
N ASP A 44 29.38 -1.15 26.57
CA ASP A 44 29.91 -2.16 27.49
C ASP A 44 28.78 -2.96 28.17
N GLN A 45 29.08 -4.21 28.52
CA GLN A 45 28.10 -5.12 29.13
C GLN A 45 27.66 -4.68 30.53
N ASP A 46 28.50 -3.96 31.28
CA ASP A 46 28.15 -3.45 32.61
C ASP A 46 27.09 -2.33 32.51
N THR A 47 27.20 -1.43 31.51
CA THR A 47 26.21 -0.38 31.24
C THR A 47 24.85 -0.95 30.84
N TYR A 48 24.83 -2.10 30.14
CA TYR A 48 23.57 -2.80 29.83
C TYR A 48 22.82 -3.23 31.10
N GLY A 49 23.55 -3.76 32.09
CA GLY A 49 22.97 -4.23 33.35
C GLY A 49 22.26 -3.10 34.10
N GLU A 50 22.88 -1.92 34.11
CA GLU A 50 22.34 -0.71 34.76
C GLU A 50 21.02 -0.26 34.13
N TRP A 51 20.95 -0.15 32.80
CA TRP A 51 19.71 0.25 32.12
C TRP A 51 18.58 -0.77 32.27
N LYS A 52 18.93 -2.06 32.25
CA LYS A 52 17.95 -3.11 32.52
C LYS A 52 17.41 -3.00 33.94
N GLU A 53 18.27 -2.76 34.92
CA GLU A 53 17.87 -2.58 36.32
C GLU A 53 16.98 -1.35 36.49
N GLU A 54 17.30 -0.23 35.83
CA GLU A 54 16.46 0.97 35.80
C GLU A 54 15.04 0.67 35.29
N ALA A 55 14.93 -0.06 34.17
CA ALA A 55 13.63 -0.47 33.62
C ALA A 55 12.86 -1.41 34.56
N VAL A 56 13.55 -2.33 35.24
CA VAL A 56 12.93 -3.21 36.26
C VAL A 56 12.42 -2.40 37.45
N LEU A 57 13.19 -1.40 37.91
CA LEU A 57 12.78 -0.50 38.99
C LEU A 57 11.57 0.35 38.58
N TYR A 58 11.57 0.87 37.36
CA TYR A 58 10.43 1.58 36.78
C TYR A 58 9.17 0.69 36.79
N ASN A 59 9.25 -0.53 36.24
CA ASN A 59 8.14 -1.48 36.19
C ASN A 59 7.54 -1.73 37.58
N LYS A 60 8.39 -1.87 38.59
CA LYS A 60 7.98 -2.10 39.99
C LYS A 60 7.27 -0.89 40.61
N LYS A 61 7.62 0.33 40.21
CA LYS A 61 6.95 1.57 40.66
C LYS A 61 5.57 1.70 40.02
N ILE A 62 5.47 1.46 38.72
CA ILE A 62 4.20 1.64 37.99
C ILE A 62 3.20 0.52 38.23
N GLU A 63 3.59 -0.66 38.72
CA GLU A 63 2.68 -1.77 39.05
C GLU A 63 1.46 -1.29 39.88
N LYS A 64 1.66 -0.34 40.81
CA LYS A 64 0.60 0.22 41.67
C LYS A 64 -0.21 1.36 41.04
N LYS A 65 0.31 1.97 39.96
CA LYS A 65 -0.28 3.12 39.25
C LYS A 65 -0.44 2.83 37.75
N PHE A 66 -0.61 1.56 37.40
CA PHE A 66 -0.54 1.12 36.02
C PHE A 66 -1.63 1.82 35.17
N MET A 67 -1.22 2.40 34.04
CA MET A 67 -2.06 3.28 33.20
C MET A 67 -2.74 4.44 33.96
N GLY A 68 -2.21 4.83 35.11
CA GLY A 68 -2.66 5.99 35.89
C GLY A 68 -1.99 7.28 35.42
N ALA A 69 -2.53 8.42 35.86
CA ALA A 69 -1.93 9.72 35.58
C ALA A 69 -0.51 9.80 36.17
N MET A 70 0.43 10.24 35.33
CA MET A 70 1.83 10.44 35.71
C MET A 70 2.07 11.89 36.11
N SER A 71 2.87 12.09 37.16
CA SER A 71 3.46 13.39 37.46
C SER A 71 4.58 13.72 36.48
N GLU A 72 4.94 15.01 36.38
CA GLU A 72 6.05 15.47 35.53
C GLU A 72 7.36 14.70 35.81
N LYS A 73 7.63 14.42 37.09
CA LYS A 73 8.81 13.65 37.50
C LYS A 73 8.74 12.20 37.04
N GLU A 74 7.57 11.57 37.14
CA GLU A 74 7.38 10.19 36.67
C GLU A 74 7.49 10.11 35.15
N LYS A 75 7.05 11.16 34.43
CA LYS A 75 7.19 11.25 32.97
C LYS A 75 8.65 11.40 32.55
N ALA A 76 9.41 12.28 33.21
CA ALA A 76 10.84 12.42 32.98
C ALA A 76 11.62 11.13 33.30
N GLU A 77 11.23 10.39 34.34
CA GLU A 77 11.79 9.06 34.63
C GLU A 77 11.44 8.03 33.53
N TYR A 78 10.22 8.07 32.99
CA TYR A 78 9.83 7.21 31.88
C TYR A 78 10.65 7.50 30.62
N GLU A 79 10.84 8.76 30.27
CA GLU A 79 11.58 9.19 29.08
C GLU A 79 13.09 8.90 29.18
N SER A 80 13.66 8.71 30.39
CA SER A 80 15.09 8.37 30.54
C SER A 80 15.39 6.89 30.32
N VAL A 81 14.42 6.00 30.56
CA VAL A 81 14.65 4.54 30.51
C VAL A 81 14.92 4.10 29.07
N PHE A 82 16.09 3.52 28.81
CA PHE A 82 16.51 3.11 27.45
C PHE A 82 16.62 4.25 26.41
N ASP A 83 16.61 5.52 26.81
CA ASP A 83 16.86 6.64 25.89
C ASP A 83 18.35 6.96 25.75
N ILE A 84 19.07 6.08 25.06
CA ILE A 84 20.54 6.12 24.96
C ILE A 84 21.03 7.35 24.18
N TYR A 85 20.23 7.82 23.23
CA TYR A 85 20.64 8.82 22.22
C TYR A 85 19.80 10.09 22.27
N GLU A 86 18.95 10.25 23.28
CA GLU A 86 18.04 11.40 23.42
C GLU A 86 17.13 11.59 22.21
N ASP A 87 16.83 10.49 21.50
CA ASP A 87 15.95 10.43 20.33
C ASP A 87 14.68 9.61 20.59
N GLY A 88 14.54 9.11 21.83
CA GLY A 88 13.40 8.34 22.29
C GLY A 88 13.33 6.91 21.76
N LEU A 89 14.32 6.45 20.97
CA LEU A 89 14.33 5.10 20.40
C LEU A 89 14.67 4.07 21.46
N ILE A 90 13.69 3.23 21.84
CA ILE A 90 13.89 2.17 22.82
C ILE A 90 14.49 0.93 22.18
N GLY A 91 13.96 0.53 21.02
CA GLY A 91 14.34 -0.72 20.36
C GLY A 91 13.50 -1.01 19.12
N TYR A 92 13.33 -2.28 18.80
CA TYR A 92 12.49 -2.69 17.67
C TYR A 92 11.71 -3.98 17.94
N ILE A 93 10.56 -4.13 17.28
CA ILE A 93 9.72 -5.32 17.29
C ILE A 93 9.84 -6.05 15.96
N GLU A 94 9.85 -7.39 15.99
CA GLU A 94 9.77 -8.23 14.79
C GLU A 94 8.61 -9.21 14.90
N ILE A 95 7.82 -9.31 13.82
CA ILE A 95 6.65 -10.18 13.70
C ILE A 95 6.75 -10.91 12.35
N PRO A 96 7.38 -12.10 12.32
CA PRO A 96 7.65 -12.84 11.07
C PRO A 96 6.38 -13.15 10.27
N ALA A 97 5.30 -13.55 10.94
CA ALA A 97 4.05 -13.99 10.33
C ALA A 97 3.39 -12.95 9.40
N ILE A 98 3.72 -11.66 9.58
CA ILE A 98 3.21 -10.54 8.77
C ILE A 98 4.35 -9.67 8.20
N ASP A 99 5.58 -10.18 8.22
CA ASP A 99 6.78 -9.51 7.73
C ASP A 99 7.02 -8.11 8.34
N VAL A 100 6.73 -7.92 9.62
CA VAL A 100 6.97 -6.65 10.31
C VAL A 100 8.34 -6.67 10.99
N LYS A 101 9.08 -5.56 10.84
CA LYS A 101 10.26 -5.20 11.63
C LYS A 101 10.27 -3.70 11.79
N LEU A 102 9.97 -3.23 13.01
CA LEU A 102 9.56 -1.86 13.25
C LEU A 102 10.27 -1.29 14.49
N PRO A 103 10.92 -0.12 14.40
CA PRO A 103 11.42 0.56 15.58
C PRO A 103 10.25 1.00 16.47
N PHE A 104 10.47 1.04 17.77
CA PHE A 104 9.51 1.63 18.70
C PHE A 104 10.19 2.61 19.65
N TYR A 105 9.44 3.66 19.97
CA TYR A 105 9.92 4.84 20.69
C TYR A 105 9.11 5.08 21.97
N HIS A 106 9.58 5.97 22.82
CA HIS A 106 8.81 6.49 23.94
C HIS A 106 7.56 7.24 23.47
N GLY A 107 6.47 7.07 24.21
CA GLY A 107 5.21 7.76 24.00
C GLY A 107 4.41 7.25 22.80
N THR A 108 3.19 7.77 22.67
CA THR A 108 2.27 7.45 21.57
C THR A 108 1.77 8.71 20.88
N ASP A 109 2.60 9.76 20.86
CA ASP A 109 2.30 11.00 20.17
C ASP A 109 2.29 10.79 18.65
N GLU A 110 1.58 11.67 17.94
CA GLU A 110 1.42 11.54 16.49
C GLU A 110 2.77 11.56 15.75
N SER A 111 3.76 12.34 16.22
CA SER A 111 5.11 12.35 15.65
C SER A 111 5.80 10.99 15.73
N VAL A 112 5.59 10.25 16.82
CA VAL A 112 6.14 8.90 17.04
C VAL A 112 5.41 7.88 16.17
N LEU A 113 4.07 7.89 16.21
CA LEU A 113 3.25 6.91 15.49
C LEU A 113 3.36 7.05 13.96
N GLN A 114 3.83 8.19 13.45
CA GLN A 114 4.12 8.40 12.03
C GLN A 114 5.40 7.69 11.56
N ILE A 115 6.37 7.46 12.46
CA ILE A 115 7.70 6.92 12.11
C ILE A 115 7.95 5.51 12.64
N GLY A 116 7.19 5.05 13.63
CA GLY A 116 7.36 3.74 14.26
C GLY A 116 6.17 3.32 15.12
N ALA A 117 6.39 2.33 15.96
CA ALA A 117 5.49 2.06 17.08
C ALA A 117 5.83 2.95 18.28
N GLY A 118 4.85 3.21 19.13
CA GLY A 118 5.00 3.95 20.37
C GLY A 118 4.79 3.03 21.56
N HIS A 119 5.67 3.07 22.54
CA HIS A 119 5.44 2.48 23.85
C HIS A 119 4.49 3.38 24.64
N MET A 120 3.41 2.81 25.17
CA MET A 120 2.42 3.58 25.93
C MET A 120 2.98 3.97 27.30
N GLU A 121 2.98 5.26 27.60
CA GLU A 121 3.37 5.78 28.91
C GLU A 121 2.51 5.16 30.04
N GLY A 122 3.12 4.92 31.20
CA GLY A 122 2.45 4.29 32.34
C GLY A 122 2.25 2.77 32.21
N THR A 123 2.85 2.13 31.19
CA THR A 123 2.86 0.68 30.99
C THR A 123 4.27 0.11 31.16
N SER A 124 4.40 -1.20 31.33
CA SER A 124 5.69 -1.83 31.67
C SER A 124 6.63 -1.90 30.47
N PHE A 125 7.92 -1.64 30.69
CA PHE A 125 8.93 -2.00 29.69
C PHE A 125 9.06 -3.54 29.59
N PRO A 126 9.27 -4.09 28.38
CA PRO A 126 9.26 -5.54 28.14
C PRO A 126 10.60 -6.20 28.51
N VAL A 127 11.01 -6.10 29.78
CA VAL A 127 12.33 -6.55 30.28
C VAL A 127 12.31 -7.91 31.00
N GLY A 128 11.20 -8.65 30.95
CA GLY A 128 11.11 -9.97 31.62
C GLY A 128 10.75 -9.93 33.09
N SER A 129 10.11 -8.87 33.56
CA SER A 129 9.60 -8.77 34.93
C SER A 129 8.26 -9.48 35.09
N VAL A 130 8.08 -10.21 36.19
CA VAL A 130 6.76 -10.70 36.60
C VAL A 130 5.84 -9.52 36.98
N ASN A 131 4.52 -9.72 36.87
CA ASN A 131 3.51 -8.67 37.07
C ASN A 131 3.75 -7.47 36.15
N SER A 132 4.03 -7.72 34.88
CA SER A 132 4.29 -6.66 33.92
C SER A 132 3.42 -6.80 32.67
N HIS A 133 3.07 -5.65 32.10
CA HIS A 133 2.29 -5.59 30.87
C HIS A 133 2.78 -4.40 30.02
N CYS A 134 3.53 -4.72 28.97
CA CYS A 134 4.00 -3.76 27.96
C CYS A 134 2.91 -3.51 26.91
N ILE A 135 2.70 -2.25 26.53
CA ILE A 135 1.74 -1.90 25.47
C ILE A 135 2.46 -1.13 24.38
N LEU A 136 2.48 -1.70 23.18
CA LEU A 136 3.00 -1.04 21.98
C LEU A 136 1.84 -0.66 21.07
N SER A 137 1.72 0.63 20.78
CA SER A 137 0.73 1.19 19.87
C SER A 137 1.34 1.48 18.51
N GLY A 138 0.59 1.27 17.44
CA GLY A 138 1.01 1.63 16.10
C GLY A 138 -0.18 1.97 15.22
N HIS A 139 0.00 2.93 14.31
CA HIS A 139 -1.04 3.27 13.33
C HIS A 139 -1.37 2.08 12.42
N ARG A 140 -2.60 2.11 11.89
CA ARG A 140 -3.07 1.21 10.85
C ARG A 140 -3.57 2.03 9.66
N GLY A 141 -2.99 1.76 8.50
CA GLY A 141 -3.35 2.40 7.24
C GLY A 141 -2.73 3.78 7.03
N LEU A 142 -1.51 4.04 7.52
CA LEU A 142 -0.80 5.25 7.08
C LEU A 142 -0.46 5.15 5.59
N PRO A 143 -0.70 6.22 4.80
CA PRO A 143 -0.28 6.26 3.39
C PRO A 143 1.23 6.08 3.21
N SER A 144 2.02 6.50 4.20
CA SER A 144 3.49 6.52 4.18
C SER A 144 4.15 5.23 4.67
N ALA A 145 3.47 4.44 5.51
CA ALA A 145 4.07 3.30 6.21
C ALA A 145 3.04 2.21 6.57
N LYS A 146 3.43 0.93 6.44
CA LYS A 146 2.54 -0.18 6.84
C LYS A 146 2.34 -0.30 8.35
N LEU A 147 3.38 -0.11 9.16
CA LEU A 147 3.31 -0.20 10.63
C LEU A 147 2.52 -1.44 11.10
N PHE A 148 1.47 -1.26 11.90
CA PHE A 148 0.62 -2.32 12.43
C PHE A 148 -0.62 -2.61 11.57
N THR A 149 -0.59 -2.22 10.28
CA THR A 149 -1.73 -2.40 9.37
C THR A 149 -2.21 -3.84 9.27
N ASP A 150 -1.26 -4.78 9.24
CA ASP A 150 -1.50 -6.21 8.99
C ASP A 150 -1.65 -7.02 10.29
N LEU A 151 -1.76 -6.38 11.48
CA LEU A 151 -1.97 -7.09 12.76
C LEU A 151 -3.22 -7.99 12.75
N ASN A 152 -4.22 -7.68 11.93
CA ASN A 152 -5.44 -8.51 11.80
C ASN A 152 -5.21 -9.86 11.11
N HIS A 153 -4.02 -10.12 10.56
CA HIS A 153 -3.67 -11.42 9.98
C HIS A 153 -3.04 -12.37 11.00
N LEU A 154 -2.65 -11.86 12.17
CA LEU A 154 -2.08 -12.67 13.24
C LEU A 154 -3.11 -13.61 13.85
N LYS A 155 -2.62 -14.72 14.37
CA LYS A 155 -3.40 -15.79 14.99
C LYS A 155 -2.80 -16.19 16.33
N LYS A 156 -3.61 -16.86 17.15
CA LYS A 156 -3.10 -17.50 18.37
C LYS A 156 -2.00 -18.50 18.02
N GLY A 157 -0.91 -18.49 18.78
CA GLY A 157 0.28 -19.30 18.53
C GLY A 157 1.34 -18.63 17.66
N ASP A 158 1.01 -17.55 16.94
CA ASP A 158 2.04 -16.73 16.28
C ASP A 158 2.94 -16.08 17.34
N ILE A 159 4.21 -15.86 16.98
CA ILE A 159 5.22 -15.32 17.89
C ILE A 159 5.73 -14.00 17.34
N PHE A 160 5.88 -13.02 18.22
CA PHE A 160 6.64 -11.81 17.96
C PHE A 160 7.79 -11.68 18.97
N ARG A 161 8.83 -10.93 18.61
CA ARG A 161 9.91 -10.60 19.54
C ARG A 161 10.14 -9.11 19.62
N ILE A 162 10.51 -8.68 20.81
CA ILE A 162 11.00 -7.33 21.09
C ILE A 162 12.50 -7.41 21.33
N CYS A 163 13.26 -6.59 20.61
CA CYS A 163 14.69 -6.45 20.76
C CYS A 163 15.00 -5.10 21.40
N ILE A 164 15.60 -5.14 22.58
CA ILE A 164 16.09 -3.95 23.30
C ILE A 164 17.54 -4.23 23.66
N LEU A 165 18.44 -3.34 23.26
CA LEU A 165 19.88 -3.50 23.42
C LEU A 165 20.33 -4.83 22.75
N ASN A 166 20.99 -5.70 23.51
CA ASN A 166 21.44 -7.02 23.07
C ASN A 166 20.48 -8.15 23.44
N GLU A 167 19.33 -7.86 24.07
CA GLU A 167 18.39 -8.88 24.53
C GLU A 167 17.11 -8.95 23.71
N LYS A 168 16.60 -10.18 23.62
CA LYS A 168 15.46 -10.56 22.79
C LYS A 168 14.39 -11.16 23.69
N TYR A 169 13.19 -10.59 23.60
CA TYR A 169 12.05 -10.93 24.43
C TYR A 169 10.93 -11.48 23.54
N TYR A 170 10.65 -12.77 23.66
CA TYR A 170 9.71 -13.48 22.79
C TYR A 170 8.34 -13.62 23.44
N TYR A 171 7.28 -13.37 22.67
CA TYR A 171 5.91 -13.45 23.15
C TYR A 171 5.06 -14.28 22.18
N GLY A 172 4.36 -15.27 22.73
CA GLY A 172 3.39 -16.08 22.01
C GLY A 172 2.01 -15.47 22.14
N ILE A 173 1.32 -15.27 21.01
CA ILE A 173 -0.03 -14.68 21.00
C ILE A 173 -1.02 -15.70 21.56
N TYR A 174 -1.66 -15.36 22.67
CA TYR A 174 -2.68 -16.22 23.30
C TYR A 174 -4.10 -15.67 23.11
N GLU A 175 -4.21 -14.37 22.81
CA GLU A 175 -5.48 -13.70 22.64
C GLU A 175 -5.43 -12.56 21.62
N ILE A 176 -6.49 -12.44 20.83
CA ILE A 176 -6.73 -11.33 19.91
C ILE A 176 -8.15 -10.86 20.13
N ARG A 177 -8.37 -9.56 20.35
CA ARG A 177 -9.69 -9.01 20.64
C ARG A 177 -9.90 -7.64 20.00
N THR A 178 -11.12 -7.38 19.53
CA THR A 178 -11.56 -6.04 19.15
C THR A 178 -12.39 -5.46 20.31
N VAL A 179 -12.05 -4.26 20.75
CA VAL A 179 -12.68 -3.58 21.90
C VAL A 179 -12.96 -2.12 21.57
N LEU A 180 -13.85 -1.46 22.32
CA LEU A 180 -13.98 -0.01 22.26
C LEU A 180 -12.73 0.69 22.83
N PRO A 181 -12.42 1.93 22.40
CA PRO A 181 -11.25 2.67 22.89
C PRO A 181 -11.20 2.83 24.42
N GLU A 182 -12.36 2.90 25.08
CA GLU A 182 -12.49 3.06 26.53
C GLU A 182 -12.35 1.73 27.30
N GLU A 183 -12.41 0.59 26.60
CA GLU A 183 -12.33 -0.75 27.21
C GLU A 183 -10.87 -1.18 27.45
N THR A 184 -10.29 -0.73 28.56
CA THR A 184 -8.89 -1.01 28.92
C THR A 184 -8.70 -2.21 29.84
N ASN A 185 -9.77 -3.00 30.09
CA ASN A 185 -9.73 -4.12 31.04
C ASN A 185 -8.67 -5.19 30.68
N LEU A 186 -8.41 -5.39 29.39
CA LEU A 186 -7.43 -6.35 28.89
C LEU A 186 -6.00 -5.84 28.87
N LEU A 187 -5.83 -4.55 29.10
CA LEU A 187 -4.53 -3.92 29.12
C LEU A 187 -3.92 -3.97 30.53
N GLN A 188 -4.70 -4.35 31.55
CA GLN A 188 -4.26 -4.38 32.95
C GLN A 188 -3.15 -5.41 33.19
N ILE A 189 -2.33 -5.18 34.21
CA ILE A 189 -1.37 -6.17 34.69
C ILE A 189 -2.11 -7.38 35.25
N GLU A 190 -1.64 -8.57 34.88
CA GLU A 190 -2.09 -9.83 35.46
C GLU A 190 -1.03 -10.42 36.40
N LYS A 191 -1.45 -10.79 37.60
CA LYS A 191 -0.55 -11.33 38.63
C LYS A 191 0.16 -12.61 38.12
N GLY A 192 1.47 -12.63 38.25
CA GLY A 192 2.35 -13.73 37.88
C GLY A 192 2.67 -13.80 36.39
N LYS A 193 2.23 -12.83 35.58
CA LYS A 193 2.45 -12.84 34.12
C LYS A 193 3.40 -11.73 33.67
N ASP A 194 4.10 -12.00 32.57
CA ASP A 194 4.84 -11.05 31.75
C ASP A 194 4.12 -10.97 30.39
N LEU A 195 3.45 -9.85 30.14
CA LEU A 195 2.54 -9.66 29.02
C LEU A 195 3.05 -8.55 28.10
N CYS A 196 2.75 -8.69 26.82
CA CYS A 196 2.91 -7.60 25.86
C CYS A 196 1.72 -7.56 24.91
N THR A 197 1.06 -6.41 24.81
CA THR A 197 -0.08 -6.21 23.90
C THR A 197 0.28 -5.23 22.80
N LEU A 198 0.05 -5.64 21.55
CA LEU A 198 0.13 -4.76 20.39
C LEU A 198 -1.25 -4.16 20.12
N VAL A 199 -1.31 -2.85 19.97
CA VAL A 199 -2.56 -2.09 19.82
C VAL A 199 -2.56 -1.35 18.50
N THR A 200 -3.67 -1.47 17.77
CA THR A 200 -3.91 -0.62 16.60
C THR A 200 -5.38 -0.29 16.44
N CYS A 201 -5.71 0.70 15.61
CA CYS A 201 -7.08 1.08 15.31
C CYS A 201 -7.77 0.04 14.40
N THR A 202 -9.08 -0.11 14.53
CA THR A 202 -9.89 -1.01 13.66
C THR A 202 -11.35 -0.54 13.64
N PRO A 203 -12.17 -0.85 12.63
CA PRO A 203 -11.82 -1.36 11.30
C PRO A 203 -10.97 -0.37 10.48
N TYR A 204 -10.31 -0.87 9.42
CA TYR A 204 -9.43 -0.07 8.57
C TYR A 204 -10.16 1.15 7.98
N GLY A 205 -9.59 2.35 8.14
CA GLY A 205 -10.18 3.61 7.66
C GLY A 205 -11.35 4.15 8.47
N ILE A 206 -11.85 3.40 9.47
CA ILE A 206 -12.94 3.82 10.37
C ILE A 206 -12.39 4.13 11.76
N ASN A 207 -11.48 3.29 12.28
CA ASN A 207 -10.75 3.50 13.53
C ASN A 207 -11.62 3.68 14.80
N SER A 208 -12.87 3.20 14.77
CA SER A 208 -13.84 3.31 15.87
C SER A 208 -13.55 2.39 17.06
N HIS A 209 -12.76 1.35 16.85
CA HIS A 209 -12.39 0.33 17.83
C HIS A 209 -10.87 0.19 17.91
N ARG A 210 -10.40 -0.64 18.84
CA ARG A 210 -9.00 -1.05 18.97
C ARG A 210 -8.89 -2.55 18.76
N LEU A 211 -7.93 -2.97 17.95
CA LEU A 211 -7.49 -4.35 17.84
C LEU A 211 -6.35 -4.55 18.83
N LEU A 212 -6.54 -5.46 19.77
CA LEU A 212 -5.56 -5.87 20.76
C LEU A 212 -5.04 -7.25 20.39
N VAL A 213 -3.72 -7.37 20.25
CA VAL A 213 -3.02 -8.65 20.05
C VAL A 213 -2.17 -8.90 21.28
N CYS A 214 -2.65 -9.78 22.15
CA CYS A 214 -2.07 -10.03 23.47
C CYS A 214 -1.12 -11.23 23.42
N GLY A 215 0.14 -10.97 23.73
CA GLY A 215 1.21 -11.94 23.87
C GLY A 215 1.54 -12.22 25.33
N ILE A 216 1.91 -13.46 25.61
CA ILE A 216 2.49 -13.88 26.89
C ILE A 216 3.94 -14.30 26.67
N ARG A 217 4.81 -13.96 27.61
CA ARG A 217 6.23 -14.28 27.55
C ARG A 217 6.47 -15.76 27.33
N VAL A 218 7.31 -16.08 26.35
CA VAL A 218 7.87 -17.42 26.14
C VAL A 218 9.13 -17.55 27.00
N GLU A 219 9.13 -18.51 27.91
CA GLU A 219 10.28 -18.79 28.78
C GLU A 219 11.45 -19.38 27.99
N LYS A 220 12.68 -19.22 28.52
CA LYS A 220 13.87 -19.82 27.92
C LYS A 220 13.79 -21.34 28.11
N GLY A 221 13.79 -22.10 27.01
CA GLY A 221 13.70 -23.56 26.99
C GLY A 221 14.12 -24.14 25.63
N GLU A 222 14.00 -25.46 25.44
CA GLU A 222 14.40 -26.14 24.19
C GLU A 222 13.68 -25.60 22.94
N GLU A 223 12.43 -25.14 23.11
CA GLU A 223 11.66 -24.52 22.03
C GLU A 223 12.23 -23.16 21.59
N MET A 224 13.00 -22.48 22.45
CA MET A 224 13.56 -21.17 22.14
C MET A 224 14.56 -21.24 20.98
N GLU A 225 15.40 -22.28 20.92
CA GLU A 225 16.38 -22.44 19.84
C GLU A 225 15.68 -22.54 18.47
N GLN A 226 14.59 -23.30 18.40
CA GLN A 226 13.78 -23.42 17.18
C GLN A 226 13.08 -22.11 16.81
N ILE A 227 12.62 -21.35 17.81
CA ILE A 227 12.05 -20.01 17.59
C ILE A 227 13.14 -19.09 17.04
N GLU A 228 14.33 -19.07 17.64
CA GLU A 228 15.44 -18.24 17.18
C GLU A 228 15.87 -18.56 15.76
N GLU A 229 15.97 -19.84 15.41
CA GLU A 229 16.28 -20.30 14.05
C GLU A 229 15.24 -19.79 13.05
N ARG A 230 13.94 -19.95 13.35
CA ARG A 230 12.85 -19.42 12.49
C ARG A 230 12.93 -17.90 12.28
N PHE A 231 13.28 -17.15 13.33
CA PHE A 231 13.46 -15.71 13.21
C PHE A 231 14.69 -15.36 12.36
N ASN A 232 15.78 -16.11 12.48
CA ASN A 232 16.98 -15.90 11.67
C ASN A 232 16.72 -16.24 10.19
N ASP A 233 16.07 -17.36 9.91
CA ASP A 233 15.67 -17.76 8.56
C ASP A 233 14.77 -16.71 7.91
N HIS A 234 13.77 -16.20 8.65
CA HIS A 234 12.91 -15.12 8.18
C HIS A 234 13.70 -13.84 7.88
N GLN A 235 14.70 -13.50 8.71
CA GLN A 235 15.56 -12.35 8.45
C GLN A 235 16.39 -12.53 7.17
N ILE A 236 16.90 -13.73 6.90
CA ILE A 236 17.63 -14.06 5.67
C ILE A 236 16.71 -13.90 4.45
N ASP A 237 15.54 -14.55 4.46
CA ASP A 237 14.57 -14.46 3.35
C ASP A 237 14.11 -13.02 3.09
N ARG A 238 13.84 -12.25 4.16
CA ARG A 238 13.51 -10.83 4.04
C ARG A 238 14.64 -10.05 3.38
N ASN A 239 15.88 -10.23 3.81
CA ASN A 239 17.03 -9.51 3.27
C ASN A 239 17.23 -9.82 1.78
N GLU A 240 17.15 -11.10 1.39
CA GLU A 240 17.22 -11.51 -0.01
C GLU A 240 16.08 -10.92 -0.85
N THR A 241 14.86 -10.92 -0.30
CA THR A 241 13.69 -10.32 -0.94
C THR A 241 13.86 -8.80 -1.10
N MET A 242 14.40 -8.12 -0.10
CA MET A 242 14.68 -6.68 -0.15
C MET A 242 15.77 -6.35 -1.17
N GLU A 243 16.83 -7.14 -1.25
CA GLU A 243 17.88 -6.98 -2.26
C GLU A 243 17.32 -7.16 -3.68
N ARG A 244 16.49 -8.19 -3.89
CA ARG A 244 15.80 -8.43 -5.17
C ARG A 244 14.86 -7.27 -5.54
N LYS A 245 14.06 -6.78 -4.58
CA LYS A 245 13.20 -5.60 -4.78
C LYS A 245 14.02 -4.37 -5.14
N GLY A 246 15.14 -4.12 -4.45
CA GLY A 246 16.06 -3.01 -4.74
C GLY A 246 16.64 -3.09 -6.15
N LYS A 247 17.13 -4.28 -6.57
CA LYS A 247 17.62 -4.51 -7.94
C LYS A 247 16.52 -4.27 -8.98
N ASN A 248 15.30 -4.73 -8.72
CA ASN A 248 14.17 -4.51 -9.63
C ASN A 248 13.76 -3.05 -9.68
N ALA A 249 13.73 -2.34 -8.55
CA ALA A 249 13.45 -0.91 -8.50
C ALA A 249 14.48 -0.11 -9.31
N ALA A 250 15.77 -0.43 -9.19
CA ALA A 250 16.82 0.19 -10.01
C ALA A 250 16.62 -0.06 -11.51
N LYS A 251 16.27 -1.30 -11.91
CA LYS A 251 15.94 -1.63 -13.32
C LYS A 251 14.75 -0.80 -13.82
N TRP A 252 13.66 -0.73 -13.04
CA TRP A 252 12.49 0.06 -13.38
C TRP A 252 12.78 1.55 -13.45
N PHE A 253 13.65 2.06 -12.57
CA PHE A 253 14.08 3.45 -12.59
C PHE A 253 14.86 3.78 -13.87
N VAL A 254 15.81 2.93 -14.27
CA VAL A 254 16.54 3.07 -15.54
C VAL A 254 15.58 3.00 -16.73
N LEU A 255 14.63 2.06 -16.73
CA LEU A 255 13.62 1.97 -17.78
C LEU A 255 12.75 3.23 -17.84
N CYS A 256 12.33 3.77 -16.69
CA CYS A 256 11.58 5.03 -16.62
C CYS A 256 12.40 6.20 -17.18
N LEU A 257 13.69 6.29 -16.86
CA LEU A 257 14.58 7.30 -17.43
C LEU A 257 14.73 7.15 -18.94
N LEU A 258 14.83 5.93 -19.47
CA LEU A 258 14.88 5.67 -20.91
C LEU A 258 13.58 6.04 -21.60
N VAL A 259 12.42 5.74 -20.99
CA VAL A 259 11.10 6.15 -21.50
C VAL A 259 10.98 7.67 -21.49
N VAL A 260 11.32 8.34 -20.39
CA VAL A 260 11.31 9.81 -20.30
C VAL A 260 12.28 10.41 -21.32
N PHE A 261 13.50 9.88 -21.45
CA PHE A 261 14.47 10.30 -22.45
C PHE A 261 13.93 10.13 -23.87
N PHE A 262 13.36 8.97 -24.22
CA PHE A 262 12.74 8.75 -25.52
C PHE A 262 11.60 9.75 -25.80
N PHE A 263 10.74 9.99 -24.79
CA PHE A 263 9.65 10.94 -24.90
C PHE A 263 10.11 12.41 -25.01
N LEU A 264 11.25 12.78 -24.40
CA LEU A 264 11.85 14.12 -24.48
C LEU A 264 12.70 14.32 -25.74
N SER A 265 13.43 13.29 -26.17
CA SER A 265 14.27 13.27 -27.37
C SER A 265 13.46 13.17 -28.66
N SER A 266 12.18 12.76 -28.58
CA SER A 266 11.21 12.96 -29.67
C SER A 266 10.88 14.47 -29.83
N LYS A 267 11.86 15.26 -30.30
CA LYS A 267 11.62 16.60 -30.82
C LYS A 267 10.67 16.47 -32.00
N GLY A 268 9.58 17.24 -31.98
CA GLY A 268 8.69 17.35 -33.11
C GLY A 268 9.42 17.99 -34.29
N GLU A 269 9.79 17.18 -35.27
CA GLU A 269 10.02 17.65 -36.63
C GLU A 269 8.69 17.65 -37.37
N VAL A 270 8.13 18.85 -37.52
CA VAL A 270 7.20 19.13 -38.61
C VAL A 270 8.04 19.72 -39.74
N ARG A 271 8.39 18.93 -40.75
CA ARG A 271 8.57 19.45 -42.11
C ARG A 271 8.51 18.34 -43.17
N ALA A 272 7.60 18.60 -44.12
CA ALA A 272 7.55 18.30 -45.54
C ALA A 272 8.10 16.96 -46.09
N GLU A 273 7.28 16.34 -46.92
CA GLU A 273 7.59 15.29 -47.90
C GLU A 273 8.96 15.47 -48.57
N GLU A 274 9.74 14.39 -48.72
CA GLU A 274 9.84 13.60 -49.97
C GLU A 274 10.83 12.41 -49.82
N LYS A 275 10.45 11.29 -50.47
CA LYS A 275 11.08 9.96 -50.74
C LYS A 275 12.56 9.68 -50.43
N THR A 276 12.81 8.42 -50.03
CA THR A 276 13.64 7.45 -50.80
C THR A 276 13.35 5.98 -50.42
N ASP A 277 13.43 5.12 -51.43
CA ASP A 277 13.25 3.66 -51.43
C ASP A 277 14.45 2.87 -50.83
N PHE A 278 14.19 1.59 -50.52
CA PHE A 278 15.11 0.42 -50.48
C PHE A 278 15.99 0.17 -49.23
N LEU A 279 15.56 -0.74 -48.34
CA LEU A 279 16.06 -2.14 -48.20
C LEU A 279 15.37 -2.85 -47.01
N GLU A 280 15.09 -4.15 -47.21
CA GLU A 280 14.42 -5.11 -46.32
C GLU A 280 15.17 -5.33 -44.99
N GLU A 281 14.46 -5.61 -43.88
CA GLU A 281 14.20 -6.98 -43.41
C GLU A 281 13.52 -7.00 -42.02
N SER A 282 12.50 -7.85 -41.91
CA SER A 282 11.98 -8.47 -40.67
C SER A 282 11.31 -7.58 -39.62
N MET A 283 9.98 -7.72 -39.45
CA MET A 283 9.36 -8.23 -38.21
C MET A 283 7.83 -8.43 -38.37
N ALA A 284 7.32 -9.38 -37.58
CA ALA A 284 6.05 -10.10 -37.64
C ALA A 284 4.76 -9.26 -37.78
N ALA A 285 3.76 -9.90 -38.41
CA ALA A 285 2.43 -9.42 -38.72
C ALA A 285 1.63 -8.90 -37.51
N ASP A 286 1.00 -7.73 -37.69
CA ASP A 286 0.14 -7.03 -36.74
C ASP A 286 -1.19 -7.76 -36.50
N GLU A 287 -1.45 -8.11 -35.24
CA GLU A 287 -2.78 -8.44 -34.73
C GLU A 287 -3.49 -7.12 -34.37
N LYS A 288 -4.35 -6.60 -35.27
CA LYS A 288 -5.09 -5.34 -35.01
C LYS A 288 -6.15 -5.55 -33.92
N THR A 289 -5.88 -5.02 -32.73
CA THR A 289 -6.79 -4.97 -31.58
C THR A 289 -7.62 -3.68 -31.63
N TYR A 290 -8.95 -3.78 -31.58
CA TYR A 290 -9.84 -2.62 -31.49
C TYR A 290 -10.17 -2.35 -30.02
N ASP A 291 -9.39 -1.49 -29.37
CA ASP A 291 -9.68 -1.04 -28.00
C ASP A 291 -10.67 0.14 -28.02
N LEU A 292 -11.91 -0.12 -27.62
CA LEU A 292 -12.87 0.93 -27.23
C LEU A 292 -12.66 1.22 -25.73
N GLU A 293 -12.40 2.48 -25.36
CA GLU A 293 -12.14 2.91 -23.97
C GLU A 293 -13.35 2.66 -23.04
N ILE A 294 -13.13 1.94 -21.92
CA ILE A 294 -14.20 1.54 -20.99
C ILE A 294 -13.80 1.71 -19.52
N GLN A 295 -14.75 2.20 -18.71
CA GLN A 295 -14.63 2.43 -17.26
C GLN A 295 -14.86 1.19 -16.37
N TYR A 296 -15.46 0.08 -16.85
CA TYR A 296 -15.75 -1.12 -16.04
C TYR A 296 -15.58 -2.45 -16.82
N LYS A 297 -15.01 -3.48 -16.19
CA LYS A 297 -14.71 -4.80 -16.81
C LYS A 297 -15.44 -5.93 -16.07
N PHE A 298 -16.34 -6.63 -16.77
CA PHE A 298 -17.10 -7.75 -16.20
C PHE A 298 -16.67 -9.09 -16.81
N PRO A 299 -16.10 -10.02 -16.03
CA PRO A 299 -15.80 -11.36 -16.50
C PRO A 299 -17.06 -12.21 -16.58
N GLY A 300 -17.18 -13.02 -17.62
CA GLY A 300 -18.25 -13.99 -17.75
C GLY A 300 -19.57 -13.48 -18.33
N VAL A 301 -19.60 -12.34 -19.03
CA VAL A 301 -20.82 -11.84 -19.67
C VAL A 301 -20.87 -12.26 -21.14
N ILE A 302 -22.07 -12.55 -21.65
CA ILE A 302 -22.28 -13.02 -23.02
C ILE A 302 -22.39 -11.82 -23.97
N PHE A 303 -21.65 -11.88 -25.06
CA PHE A 303 -21.72 -10.96 -26.18
C PHE A 303 -22.08 -11.69 -27.46
N SER A 304 -22.87 -11.02 -28.28
CA SER A 304 -23.35 -11.49 -29.56
C SER A 304 -22.95 -10.51 -30.67
N LEU A 305 -22.65 -11.05 -31.85
CA LEU A 305 -22.18 -10.33 -33.02
C LEU A 305 -23.00 -10.75 -34.25
N CYS A 306 -23.41 -9.78 -35.06
CA CYS A 306 -24.13 -9.99 -36.33
C CYS A 306 -23.58 -9.08 -37.42
N LYS A 307 -23.37 -9.61 -38.63
CA LYS A 307 -23.02 -8.78 -39.80
C LYS A 307 -24.20 -7.92 -40.23
N ILE A 308 -23.94 -6.69 -40.66
CA ILE A 308 -24.95 -5.75 -41.19
C ILE A 308 -24.62 -5.28 -42.61
N GLU A 309 -25.64 -5.14 -43.45
CA GLU A 309 -25.53 -4.71 -44.85
C GLU A 309 -26.39 -3.46 -45.15
N GLY A 310 -26.45 -2.50 -44.22
CA GLY A 310 -27.25 -1.28 -44.38
C GLY A 310 -27.66 -0.65 -43.05
N GLU A 311 -28.79 0.08 -43.06
CA GLU A 311 -29.51 0.44 -41.83
C GLU A 311 -30.07 -0.82 -41.17
N TYR A 312 -30.14 -0.83 -39.84
CA TYR A 312 -30.57 -1.98 -39.06
C TYR A 312 -31.50 -1.56 -37.91
N ASP A 313 -32.35 -2.48 -37.49
CA ASP A 313 -33.21 -2.35 -36.31
C ASP A 313 -32.79 -3.41 -35.27
N MET A 314 -32.52 -2.97 -34.04
CA MET A 314 -32.02 -3.81 -32.95
C MET A 314 -33.01 -4.92 -32.58
N ASP A 315 -34.32 -4.68 -32.72
CA ASP A 315 -35.35 -5.65 -32.33
C ASP A 315 -35.39 -6.89 -33.24
N TYR A 316 -34.73 -6.83 -34.41
CA TYR A 316 -34.74 -7.89 -35.43
C TYR A 316 -33.36 -8.51 -35.70
N LEU A 317 -32.31 -8.09 -34.99
CA LEU A 317 -30.97 -8.68 -35.13
C LEU A 317 -30.94 -10.11 -34.56
N LYS A 318 -30.40 -11.06 -35.34
CA LYS A 318 -30.14 -12.43 -34.89
C LYS A 318 -28.63 -12.65 -34.78
N PRO A 319 -28.14 -13.23 -33.67
CA PRO A 319 -26.71 -13.42 -33.46
C PRO A 319 -26.13 -14.43 -34.45
N GLU A 320 -25.05 -14.05 -35.14
CA GLU A 320 -24.29 -14.93 -36.03
C GLU A 320 -23.20 -15.67 -35.26
N LYS A 321 -22.56 -15.00 -34.29
CA LYS A 321 -21.62 -15.59 -33.33
C LYS A 321 -21.87 -15.00 -31.95
N SER A 322 -21.66 -15.81 -30.92
CA SER A 322 -21.72 -15.36 -29.51
C SER A 322 -20.56 -15.97 -28.73
N GLY A 323 -20.14 -15.30 -27.67
CA GLY A 323 -19.14 -15.83 -26.74
C GLY A 323 -19.16 -15.11 -25.40
N LYS A 324 -18.32 -15.56 -24.48
CA LYS A 324 -18.29 -15.10 -23.09
C LYS A 324 -16.99 -14.38 -22.79
N THR A 325 -17.04 -13.28 -22.02
CA THR A 325 -15.83 -12.53 -21.65
C THR A 325 -14.93 -13.32 -20.71
N ASP A 326 -13.61 -13.17 -20.89
CA ASP A 326 -12.58 -13.75 -20.04
C ASP A 326 -12.44 -13.01 -18.69
N TRP A 327 -11.50 -13.44 -17.85
CA TRP A 327 -11.27 -12.82 -16.54
C TRP A 327 -10.84 -11.34 -16.60
N LYS A 328 -10.40 -10.85 -17.77
CA LYS A 328 -10.08 -9.43 -18.03
C LYS A 328 -11.27 -8.68 -18.62
N GLY A 329 -12.43 -9.31 -18.77
CA GLY A 329 -13.63 -8.73 -19.39
C GLY A 329 -13.53 -8.61 -20.91
N GLN A 330 -12.66 -9.38 -21.56
CA GLN A 330 -12.42 -9.33 -23.01
C GLN A 330 -13.02 -10.54 -23.73
N ILE A 331 -13.42 -10.38 -24.98
CA ILE A 331 -13.89 -11.46 -25.84
C ILE A 331 -13.20 -11.41 -27.20
N LEU A 332 -12.81 -12.56 -27.74
CA LEU A 332 -12.20 -12.70 -29.07
C LEU A 332 -13.18 -13.39 -30.02
N PHE A 333 -13.56 -12.70 -31.09
CA PHE A 333 -14.28 -13.29 -32.21
C PHE A 333 -13.30 -13.56 -33.34
N GLU A 334 -13.09 -14.83 -33.64
CA GLU A 334 -12.24 -15.28 -34.74
C GLU A 334 -13.09 -15.61 -35.96
N ASP A 335 -12.42 -15.71 -37.09
CA ASP A 335 -13.01 -16.09 -38.37
C ASP A 335 -14.16 -15.20 -38.87
N LEU A 336 -13.99 -13.87 -38.86
CA LEU A 336 -15.00 -12.92 -39.35
C LEU A 336 -14.77 -12.52 -40.82
N PRO A 337 -15.74 -12.71 -41.73
CA PRO A 337 -15.67 -12.16 -43.09
C PRO A 337 -15.54 -10.63 -43.10
N LYS A 338 -15.11 -10.05 -44.22
CA LYS A 338 -15.16 -8.60 -44.41
C LYS A 338 -16.60 -8.08 -44.27
N GLY A 339 -16.78 -7.06 -43.45
CA GLY A 339 -18.07 -6.40 -43.32
C GLY A 339 -18.13 -5.47 -42.12
N ARG A 340 -19.29 -4.82 -41.98
CA ARG A 340 -19.67 -4.10 -40.77
C ARG A 340 -20.46 -5.06 -39.88
N TYR A 341 -20.25 -4.99 -38.59
CA TYR A 341 -20.85 -5.87 -37.60
C TYR A 341 -21.39 -5.04 -36.45
N VAL A 342 -22.52 -5.46 -35.90
CA VAL A 342 -23.07 -4.90 -34.66
C VAL A 342 -22.82 -5.90 -33.55
N VAL A 343 -22.34 -5.41 -32.41
CA VAL A 343 -22.06 -6.21 -31.22
C VAL A 343 -22.85 -5.67 -30.04
N TRP A 344 -23.53 -6.57 -29.34
CA TRP A 344 -24.31 -6.26 -28.14
C TRP A 344 -24.13 -7.35 -27.08
N GLY A 345 -24.31 -6.98 -25.83
CA GLY A 345 -24.22 -7.91 -24.69
C GLY A 345 -25.56 -8.11 -24.00
N GLU A 346 -25.56 -8.96 -22.99
CA GLU A 346 -26.68 -9.08 -22.04
C GLU A 346 -26.58 -8.07 -20.90
N GLU A 347 -27.72 -7.69 -20.32
CA GLU A 347 -27.76 -6.88 -19.09
C GLU A 347 -27.01 -7.61 -17.97
N HIS A 348 -26.14 -6.89 -17.26
CA HIS A 348 -25.44 -7.42 -16.09
C HIS A 348 -25.93 -6.72 -14.82
N ARG A 349 -26.22 -7.51 -13.78
CA ARG A 349 -26.64 -7.01 -12.47
C ARG A 349 -25.60 -7.36 -11.42
N GLU A 350 -25.13 -6.35 -10.70
CA GLU A 350 -24.25 -6.53 -9.56
C GLU A 350 -24.71 -5.61 -8.42
N LYS A 351 -25.10 -6.21 -7.29
CA LYS A 351 -25.71 -5.52 -6.13
C LYS A 351 -26.98 -4.75 -6.53
N GLU A 352 -27.07 -3.47 -6.18
CA GLU A 352 -28.23 -2.57 -6.45
C GLU A 352 -28.11 -1.84 -7.81
N SER A 353 -27.09 -2.12 -8.61
CA SER A 353 -26.83 -1.42 -9.88
C SER A 353 -27.15 -2.29 -11.09
N ARG A 354 -27.81 -1.69 -12.09
CA ARG A 354 -28.02 -2.28 -13.42
C ARG A 354 -27.02 -1.72 -14.42
N TYR A 355 -26.38 -2.61 -15.19
CA TYR A 355 -25.41 -2.29 -16.22
C TYR A 355 -25.92 -2.78 -17.57
N MET A 356 -26.15 -1.87 -18.52
CA MET A 356 -26.51 -2.21 -19.90
C MET A 356 -25.28 -2.12 -20.82
N PRO A 357 -25.05 -3.12 -21.68
CA PRO A 357 -23.95 -3.09 -22.63
C PRO A 357 -24.25 -2.10 -23.76
N VAL A 358 -23.25 -1.30 -24.11
CA VAL A 358 -23.32 -0.37 -25.23
C VAL A 358 -23.20 -1.15 -26.53
N VAL A 359 -24.17 -0.95 -27.41
CA VAL A 359 -24.16 -1.48 -28.77
C VAL A 359 -23.06 -0.77 -29.58
N ALA A 360 -22.16 -1.53 -30.18
CA ALA A 360 -21.04 -0.99 -30.96
C ALA A 360 -21.05 -1.52 -32.40
N GLU A 361 -20.84 -0.63 -33.36
CA GLU A 361 -20.63 -0.98 -34.77
C GLU A 361 -19.12 -1.09 -35.06
N ILE A 362 -18.69 -2.22 -35.65
CA ILE A 362 -17.29 -2.55 -35.89
C ILE A 362 -17.11 -2.94 -37.35
N SER A 363 -16.06 -2.43 -38.00
CA SER A 363 -15.72 -2.76 -39.39
C SER A 363 -14.50 -3.67 -39.47
N VAL A 364 -14.65 -4.86 -40.07
CA VAL A 364 -13.54 -5.80 -40.36
C VAL A 364 -12.95 -5.48 -41.74
N PRO A 365 -11.70 -5.00 -41.85
CA PRO A 365 -11.04 -4.76 -43.15
C PRO A 365 -10.58 -6.08 -43.82
N VAL A 366 -10.31 -6.06 -45.13
CA VAL A 366 -9.65 -7.18 -45.85
C VAL A 366 -8.17 -6.88 -45.94
N GLU A 367 -7.35 -7.76 -45.39
CA GLU A 367 -5.96 -7.89 -45.79
C GLU A 367 -5.85 -9.14 -46.69
N ASN A 368 -5.39 -8.94 -47.93
CA ASN A 368 -4.94 -9.99 -48.86
C ASN A 368 -5.97 -11.05 -49.33
N GLY A 369 -7.12 -10.60 -49.84
CA GLY A 369 -7.79 -11.29 -50.95
C GLY A 369 -8.64 -12.53 -50.66
N VAL A 370 -8.35 -13.35 -49.64
CA VAL A 370 -9.25 -14.37 -49.07
C VAL A 370 -8.80 -14.62 -47.64
N GLY A 371 -9.64 -14.33 -46.66
CA GLY A 371 -9.27 -14.55 -45.25
C GLY A 371 -10.30 -13.99 -44.28
N THR A 372 -10.40 -14.63 -43.14
CA THR A 372 -11.27 -14.27 -42.03
C THR A 372 -10.47 -13.50 -40.97
N GLY A 373 -11.02 -12.40 -40.43
CA GLY A 373 -10.36 -11.54 -39.45
C GLY A 373 -10.61 -11.98 -38.00
N LYS A 374 -9.74 -11.56 -37.08
CA LYS A 374 -9.95 -11.68 -35.62
C LYS A 374 -10.23 -10.31 -35.02
N ILE A 375 -11.23 -10.21 -34.15
CA ILE A 375 -11.53 -8.98 -33.41
C ILE A 375 -11.64 -9.30 -31.94
N ARG A 376 -10.81 -8.64 -31.15
CA ARG A 376 -10.94 -8.60 -29.70
C ARG A 376 -11.78 -7.38 -29.31
N ILE A 377 -12.82 -7.61 -28.52
CA ILE A 377 -13.76 -6.59 -28.06
C ILE A 377 -13.66 -6.50 -26.55
N THR A 378 -13.54 -5.27 -26.05
CA THR A 378 -13.86 -4.93 -24.67
C THR A 378 -15.18 -4.16 -24.75
N PRO A 379 -16.28 -4.63 -24.15
CA PRO A 379 -17.59 -3.99 -24.27
C PRO A 379 -17.93 -3.04 -23.11
N LYS A 380 -18.51 -1.89 -23.44
CA LYS A 380 -18.81 -0.80 -22.49
C LYS A 380 -20.13 -1.07 -21.79
N TYR A 381 -20.21 -0.69 -20.51
CA TYR A 381 -21.46 -0.73 -19.75
C TYR A 381 -21.79 0.65 -19.20
N GLU A 382 -23.07 1.00 -19.20
CA GLU A 382 -23.59 2.23 -18.60
C GLU A 382 -24.53 1.92 -17.43
N THR A 383 -24.38 2.67 -16.34
CA THR A 383 -25.20 2.52 -15.13
C THR A 383 -26.52 3.25 -15.33
N ILE A 384 -27.63 2.56 -15.10
CA ILE A 384 -28.97 3.17 -15.13
C ILE A 384 -29.43 3.38 -13.68
N PRO A 385 -29.74 4.62 -13.25
CA PRO A 385 -30.39 4.86 -11.97
C PRO A 385 -31.77 4.18 -11.96
N GLU A 386 -32.12 3.48 -10.88
CA GLU A 386 -33.50 3.02 -10.70
C GLU A 386 -34.44 4.23 -10.62
N GLU A 387 -35.56 4.19 -11.34
CA GLU A 387 -36.60 5.22 -11.27
C GLU A 387 -37.12 5.32 -9.83
N THR A 388 -36.59 6.28 -9.08
CA THR A 388 -37.21 6.77 -7.85
C THR A 388 -38.25 7.81 -8.25
N THR A 389 -39.51 7.41 -8.25
CA THR A 389 -40.63 8.34 -8.25
C THR A 389 -40.55 9.24 -7.03
N THR A 390 -40.18 10.52 -7.19
CA THR A 390 -40.67 11.64 -6.34
C THR A 390 -40.17 13.01 -6.83
N GLU A 391 -41.18 13.81 -7.21
CA GLU A 391 -41.39 15.27 -7.18
C GLU A 391 -40.22 16.28 -7.08
N GLU A 392 -40.42 17.33 -7.90
CA GLU A 392 -39.71 18.60 -8.00
C GLU A 392 -39.50 19.32 -6.66
N HIS A 393 -38.35 20.00 -6.53
CA HIS A 393 -38.36 21.42 -6.18
C HIS A 393 -37.07 22.13 -6.63
N LEU A 394 -37.25 23.18 -7.42
CA LEU A 394 -36.27 24.21 -7.74
C LEU A 394 -35.69 24.83 -6.46
N ASP A 395 -34.40 25.18 -6.49
CA ASP A 395 -34.01 26.48 -5.95
C ASP A 395 -32.86 27.10 -6.76
N LEU A 396 -33.15 28.31 -7.25
CA LEU A 396 -32.26 29.21 -7.96
C LEU A 396 -31.58 30.15 -6.96
N GLU A 397 -30.37 30.56 -7.32
CA GLU A 397 -29.55 31.62 -6.72
C GLU A 397 -28.71 31.29 -5.48
N LYS A 398 -27.39 31.22 -5.70
CA LYS A 398 -26.49 32.28 -5.16
C LYS A 398 -25.15 32.38 -5.90
N VAL A 399 -25.07 33.43 -6.72
CA VAL A 399 -23.97 34.42 -6.84
C VAL A 399 -22.60 33.97 -7.41
N LEU A 400 -22.34 34.40 -8.66
CA LEU A 400 -21.02 34.58 -9.28
C LEU A 400 -20.27 35.79 -8.67
N PRO A 401 -18.92 35.88 -8.78
CA PRO A 401 -18.38 36.58 -9.94
C PRO A 401 -17.20 35.88 -10.61
N GLN A 402 -17.13 36.07 -11.92
CA GLN A 402 -15.98 35.74 -12.74
C GLN A 402 -14.77 36.62 -12.37
N THR A 403 -13.62 36.01 -12.12
CA THR A 403 -12.32 36.64 -12.32
C THR A 403 -11.35 35.63 -12.94
N GLY A 404 -10.96 35.91 -14.18
CA GLY A 404 -9.87 35.18 -14.83
C GLY A 404 -8.53 35.62 -14.24
N GLN A 405 -7.77 34.68 -13.71
CA GLN A 405 -6.31 34.78 -13.60
C GLN A 405 -5.70 33.37 -13.56
N SER A 406 -4.54 33.25 -14.20
CA SER A 406 -3.89 32.01 -14.64
C SER A 406 -3.38 31.12 -13.49
N TRP A 407 -4.01 29.96 -13.32
CA TRP A 407 -3.60 28.87 -12.40
C TRP A 407 -2.32 28.11 -12.82
N ARG A 408 -1.60 28.59 -13.85
CA ARG A 408 -0.45 27.89 -14.43
C ARG A 408 0.89 28.13 -13.71
N LEU A 409 0.98 29.09 -12.79
CA LEU A 409 2.23 29.38 -12.05
C LEU A 409 2.30 28.82 -10.63
N VAL A 410 1.16 28.60 -9.96
CA VAL A 410 1.15 28.13 -8.55
C VAL A 410 1.50 26.65 -8.42
N LEU A 411 1.18 25.84 -9.44
CA LEU A 411 1.52 24.40 -9.49
C LEU A 411 2.99 24.13 -9.89
N VAL A 412 3.67 25.09 -10.54
CA VAL A 412 5.07 24.92 -10.97
C VAL A 412 6.04 25.30 -9.84
N LEU A 413 5.67 26.26 -8.98
CA LEU A 413 6.51 26.68 -7.85
C LEU A 413 6.44 25.72 -6.66
N THR A 414 5.33 25.00 -6.46
CA THR A 414 5.21 23.96 -5.42
C THR A 414 5.99 22.69 -5.76
N PHE A 415 6.13 22.35 -7.04
CA PHE A 415 6.93 21.20 -7.48
C PHE A 415 8.45 21.46 -7.53
N LEU A 416 8.89 22.69 -7.81
CA LEU A 416 10.32 23.03 -7.74
C LEU A 416 10.84 23.09 -6.29
N GLY A 417 10.00 23.49 -5.33
CA GLY A 417 10.37 23.53 -3.91
C GLY A 417 10.60 22.13 -3.32
N ALA A 418 9.76 21.15 -3.67
CA ALA A 418 9.91 19.77 -3.23
C ALA A 418 11.15 19.10 -3.85
N PHE A 419 11.51 19.46 -5.09
CA PHE A 419 12.69 18.91 -5.76
C PHE A 419 14.01 19.50 -5.24
N LEU A 420 14.02 20.77 -4.81
CA LEU A 420 15.18 21.39 -4.16
C LEU A 420 15.39 20.92 -2.72
N LEU A 421 14.34 20.56 -1.98
CA LEU A 421 14.45 19.95 -0.65
C LEU A 421 15.03 18.53 -0.68
N ILE A 422 14.71 17.76 -1.73
CA ILE A 422 15.29 16.42 -1.96
C ILE A 422 16.78 16.50 -2.34
N LEU A 423 17.20 17.56 -3.04
CA LEU A 423 18.62 17.79 -3.37
C LEU A 423 19.42 18.43 -2.22
N ALA A 424 18.80 19.27 -1.38
CA ALA A 424 19.45 19.85 -0.21
C ALA A 424 19.74 18.80 0.89
N GLY A 425 18.91 17.75 1.01
CA GLY A 425 19.14 16.63 1.93
C GLY A 425 20.32 15.72 1.55
N LEU A 426 20.90 15.86 0.36
CA LEU A 426 22.05 15.06 -0.11
C LEU A 426 23.41 15.77 0.03
N ASN A 427 23.46 17.04 0.44
CA ASN A 427 24.72 17.81 0.56
C ASN A 427 24.98 18.43 1.95
N GLY A 428 24.16 18.13 2.96
CA GLY A 428 24.30 18.66 4.32
C GLY A 428 25.01 17.73 5.30
N PHE A 429 26.24 17.29 5.00
CA PHE A 429 27.17 16.70 5.98
C PHE A 429 28.61 16.98 5.54
N LYS A 430 29.01 18.25 5.68
CA LYS A 430 30.39 18.72 5.83
C LYS A 430 30.32 20.05 6.58
N ASP A 431 30.14 19.97 7.88
CA ASP A 431 31.08 20.43 8.91
C ASP A 431 30.48 20.15 10.30
#